data_AF-A0AAX3EGD1-F1
#
_entry.id   AF-A0AAX3EGD1-F1
#
_cell.length_a   1.000
_cell.length_b   1.000
_cell.length_c   1.000
_cell.angle_alpha   90.00
_cell.angle_beta   90.00
_cell.angle_gamma   90.00
#
_symmetry.space_group_name_H-M   'P 1'
#
loop_
_entity.id
_entity.type
_entity.pdbx_description
1 polymer ?
#
loop_
_entity_poly.entity_id
_entity_poly.type
_entity_poly.pdbx_seq_one_letter_code
_entity_poly.pdbx_strand_id
1 'polypeptide(L)'
;MSELIPRPSGKISPFSAPEGFSRSEGKSLLRRQNAEVANGLVTAARVQAAGFVAATGMHLTSMLSREAEFQANGDPRASERLNYIADSFAEYAAWEVRRFQR
;
A
#
# COMPACT_ATOMS: atom_id res chain seq x y z
N MET A 1 -11.09 17.10 2.61
CA MET A 1 -10.21 15.95 2.32
C MET A 1 -8.90 16.18 3.05
N SER A 2 -8.59 15.35 4.05
CA SER A 2 -7.36 15.47 4.84
C SER A 2 -6.13 15.30 3.93
N GLU A 3 -5.05 16.06 4.17
CA GLU A 3 -3.80 15.94 3.43
C GLU A 3 -3.11 14.60 3.75
N LEU A 4 -3.61 13.52 3.14
CA LEU A 4 -3.08 12.17 3.31
C LEU A 4 -1.71 11.97 2.63
N ILE A 5 -1.27 12.93 1.82
CA ILE A 5 0.06 12.94 1.19
C ILE A 5 0.57 14.39 1.19
N PRO A 6 1.53 14.74 2.07
CA PRO A 6 2.16 16.06 2.06
C PRO A 6 2.82 16.30 0.71
N ARG A 7 2.47 17.39 0.02
CA ARG A 7 3.17 17.78 -1.20
C ARG A 7 4.60 18.20 -0.85
N PRO A 8 5.64 17.61 -1.47
CA PRO A 8 7.03 17.94 -1.16
C PRO A 8 7.36 19.41 -1.41
N SER A 9 6.65 20.07 -2.35
CA SER A 9 6.90 21.47 -2.73
C SER A 9 6.61 22.50 -1.64
N GLY A 10 5.84 22.16 -0.60
CA GLY A 10 5.42 23.11 0.45
C GLY A 10 6.31 23.11 1.71
N LYS A 11 7.21 22.12 1.86
CA LYS A 11 8.04 21.94 3.06
C LYS A 11 9.55 21.92 2.78
N ILE A 12 9.96 22.37 1.59
CA ILE A 12 11.39 22.63 1.34
C ILE A 12 11.73 23.91 2.10
N SER A 13 12.22 23.74 3.32
CA SER A 13 12.65 24.84 4.17
C SER A 13 13.71 25.66 3.42
N PRO A 14 13.61 27.01 3.40
CA PRO A 14 14.68 27.84 2.86
C PRO A 14 15.98 27.48 3.58
N PHE A 15 17.06 27.26 2.82
CA PHE A 15 18.34 26.80 3.36
C PHE A 15 18.84 27.75 4.45
N SER A 16 18.73 27.31 5.70
CA SER A 16 19.37 27.86 6.89
C SER A 16 20.30 26.78 7.40
N ALA A 17 21.62 27.03 7.37
CA ALA A 17 22.56 26.10 7.99
C ALA A 17 22.28 26.10 9.51
N PRO A 18 22.02 24.95 10.13
CA PRO A 18 21.81 24.89 11.57
C PRO A 18 23.00 25.49 12.33
N GLU A 19 22.75 26.12 13.49
CA GLU A 19 23.83 26.67 14.31
C GLU A 19 24.91 25.61 14.58
N GLY A 20 26.18 26.00 14.43
CA GLY A 20 27.33 25.11 14.59
C GLY A 20 27.73 24.31 13.35
N PHE A 21 26.96 24.33 12.26
CA PHE A 21 27.31 23.68 11.00
C PHE A 21 28.02 24.65 10.04
N SER A 22 29.08 24.19 9.39
CA SER A 22 29.62 24.89 8.22
C SER A 22 28.62 24.87 7.06
N ARG A 23 28.78 25.81 6.12
CA ARG A 23 27.96 25.87 4.91
C ARG A 23 27.99 24.56 4.10
N SER A 24 29.10 23.84 4.13
CA SER A 24 29.26 22.55 3.43
C SER A 24 28.48 21.43 4.12
N GLU A 25 28.52 21.39 5.44
CA GLU A 25 27.80 20.40 6.26
C GLU A 25 26.30 20.65 6.21
N GLY A 26 25.86 21.93 6.25
CA GLY A 26 24.46 22.29 6.05
C GLY A 26 23.92 21.83 4.69
N LYS A 27 24.70 21.98 3.61
CA LYS A 27 24.30 21.49 2.27
C LYS A 27 24.21 19.96 2.22
N SER A 28 25.14 19.26 2.88
CA SER A 28 25.12 17.80 3.00
C SER A 28 23.90 17.31 3.78
N LEU A 29 23.59 17.97 4.90
CA LEU A 29 22.45 17.69 5.74
C LEU A 29 21.13 17.86 4.98
N LEU A 30 20.95 18.98 4.28
CA LEU A 30 19.75 19.23 3.47
C LEU A 30 19.55 18.14 2.41
N ARG A 31 20.63 17.71 1.74
CA ARG A 31 20.56 16.61 0.76
C ARG A 31 20.10 15.30 1.40
N ARG A 32 20.64 14.95 2.57
CA ARG A 32 20.23 13.74 3.32
C ARG A 32 18.78 13.82 3.79
N GLN A 33 18.35 14.98 4.27
CA GLN A 33 16.97 15.21 4.68
C GLN A 33 16.01 15.03 3.50
N ASN A 34 16.32 15.63 2.35
CA ASN A 34 15.49 15.50 1.15
C ASN A 34 15.44 14.05 0.65
N ALA A 35 16.55 13.32 0.71
CA ALA A 35 16.59 11.91 0.38
C ALA A 35 15.70 11.08 1.32
N GLU A 36 15.76 11.35 2.62
CA GLU A 36 14.93 10.66 3.62
C GLU A 36 13.44 10.97 3.43
N VAL A 37 13.08 12.24 3.18
CA VAL A 37 11.70 12.63 2.88
C VAL A 37 11.20 11.93 1.61
N ALA A 38 12.01 11.88 0.55
CA ALA A 38 11.66 11.18 -0.68
C ALA A 38 11.45 9.68 -0.44
N ASN A 39 12.34 9.03 0.32
CA ASN A 39 12.20 7.64 0.72
C ASN A 39 10.90 7.41 1.50
N GLY A 40 10.60 8.28 2.49
CA GLY A 40 9.37 8.22 3.28
C GLY A 40 8.11 8.35 2.43
N LEU A 41 8.10 9.25 1.44
CA LEU A 41 6.98 9.42 0.51
C LEU A 41 6.75 8.17 -0.37
N VAL A 42 7.82 7.58 -0.89
CA VAL A 42 7.73 6.34 -1.69
C VAL A 42 7.21 5.18 -0.84
N THR A 43 7.73 5.03 0.37
CA THR A 43 7.29 3.99 1.32
C THR A 43 5.82 4.18 1.69
N ALA A 44 5.39 5.40 2.01
CA ALA A 44 4.00 5.70 2.32
C ALA A 44 3.07 5.38 1.14
N ALA A 45 3.45 5.75 -0.09
CA ALA A 45 2.68 5.42 -1.28
C ALA A 45 2.55 3.91 -1.50
N ARG A 46 3.62 3.12 -1.25
CA ARG A 46 3.57 1.66 -1.31
C ARG A 46 2.61 1.06 -0.29
N VAL A 47 2.64 1.54 0.95
CA VAL A 47 1.71 1.09 2.01
C VAL A 47 0.25 1.43 1.64
N GLN A 48 0.00 2.63 1.13
CA GLN A 48 -1.35 3.01 0.68
C GLN A 48 -1.82 2.11 -0.47
N ALA A 49 -0.98 1.88 -1.48
CA ALA A 49 -1.30 0.97 -2.59
C ALA A 49 -1.58 -0.46 -2.10
N ALA A 50 -0.76 -0.99 -1.19
CA ALA A 50 -0.98 -2.28 -0.56
C ALA A 50 -2.32 -2.35 0.16
N GLY A 51 -2.67 -1.29 0.91
CA GLY A 51 -3.96 -1.16 1.61
C GLY A 51 -5.15 -1.15 0.66
N PHE A 52 -5.06 -0.43 -0.46
CA PHE A 52 -6.12 -0.44 -1.49
C PHE A 52 -6.31 -1.83 -2.10
N VAL A 53 -5.22 -2.49 -2.51
CA VAL A 53 -5.29 -3.85 -3.08
C VAL A 53 -5.86 -4.84 -2.06
N ALA A 54 -5.44 -4.75 -0.79
CA ALA A 54 -5.98 -5.60 0.27
C ALA A 54 -7.48 -5.36 0.48
N ALA A 55 -7.92 -4.10 0.57
CA ALA A 55 -9.33 -3.76 0.76
C ALA A 55 -10.21 -4.24 -0.40
N THR A 56 -9.76 -4.01 -1.64
CA THR A 56 -10.46 -4.49 -2.84
C THR A 56 -10.47 -6.02 -2.90
N GLY A 57 -9.33 -6.67 -2.62
CA GLY A 57 -9.20 -8.12 -2.58
C GLY A 57 -10.14 -8.76 -1.56
N MET A 58 -10.21 -8.22 -0.34
CA MET A 58 -11.14 -8.66 0.69
C MET A 58 -12.61 -8.52 0.24
N HIS A 59 -12.96 -7.36 -0.33
CA HIS A 59 -14.32 -7.12 -0.80
C HIS A 59 -14.73 -8.10 -1.91
N LEU A 60 -13.91 -8.23 -2.95
CA LEU A 60 -14.18 -9.14 -4.07
C LEU A 60 -14.20 -10.60 -3.63
N THR A 61 -13.28 -11.03 -2.76
CA THR A 61 -13.28 -12.38 -2.20
C THR A 61 -14.59 -12.65 -1.46
N SER A 62 -15.05 -11.73 -0.61
CA SER A 62 -16.31 -11.90 0.10
C SER A 62 -17.53 -12.00 -0.82
N MET A 63 -17.53 -11.25 -1.94
CA MET A 63 -18.59 -11.35 -2.95
C MET A 63 -18.56 -12.72 -3.63
N LEU A 64 -17.38 -13.19 -4.01
CA LEU A 64 -17.19 -14.51 -4.63
C LEU A 64 -17.62 -15.64 -3.71
N SER A 65 -17.26 -15.59 -2.43
CA SER A 65 -17.68 -16.60 -1.45
C SER A 65 -19.19 -16.66 -1.30
N ARG A 66 -19.87 -15.50 -1.26
CA ARG A 66 -21.34 -15.46 -1.22
C ARG A 66 -21.98 -15.99 -2.50
N GLU A 67 -21.42 -15.65 -3.65
CA GLU A 67 -21.90 -16.16 -4.94
C GLU A 67 -21.70 -17.67 -5.04
N ALA A 68 -20.56 -18.19 -4.58
CA ALA A 68 -20.28 -19.62 -4.52
C ALA A 68 -21.32 -20.38 -3.67
N GLU A 69 -21.66 -19.84 -2.50
CA GLU A 69 -22.70 -20.39 -1.63
C GLU A 69 -24.07 -20.41 -2.32
N PHE A 70 -24.44 -19.32 -2.99
CA PHE A 70 -25.70 -19.22 -3.72
C PHE A 70 -25.78 -20.22 -4.89
N GLN A 71 -24.74 -20.27 -5.72
CA GLN A 71 -24.67 -21.12 -6.91
C GLN A 71 -24.56 -22.60 -6.59
N ALA A 72 -23.93 -22.95 -5.46
CA ALA A 72 -23.86 -24.34 -5.02
C ALA A 72 -25.25 -24.91 -4.71
N ASN A 73 -26.20 -24.08 -4.26
CA ASN A 73 -27.59 -24.45 -3.99
C ASN A 73 -27.72 -25.76 -3.17
N GLY A 74 -26.82 -25.96 -2.21
CA GLY A 74 -26.77 -27.16 -1.36
C GLY A 74 -26.11 -28.40 -1.97
N ASP A 75 -25.66 -28.40 -3.23
CA ASP A 75 -24.85 -29.48 -3.82
C ASP A 75 -23.42 -29.44 -3.25
N PRO A 76 -22.98 -30.46 -2.48
CA PRO A 76 -21.64 -30.48 -1.90
C PRO A 76 -20.52 -30.45 -2.95
N ARG A 77 -20.70 -31.11 -4.10
CA ARG A 77 -19.66 -31.15 -5.15
C ARG A 77 -19.57 -29.84 -5.91
N ALA A 78 -20.66 -29.10 -6.03
CA ALA A 78 -20.63 -27.74 -6.58
C ALA A 78 -19.95 -26.79 -5.59
N SER A 79 -20.31 -26.88 -4.30
CA SER A 79 -19.70 -26.10 -3.22
C SER A 79 -18.18 -26.24 -3.18
N GLU A 80 -17.66 -27.47 -3.19
CA GLU A 80 -16.21 -27.72 -3.19
C GLU A 80 -15.49 -27.03 -4.36
N ARG A 81 -16.05 -27.13 -5.58
CA ARG A 81 -15.45 -26.54 -6.77
C ARG A 81 -15.50 -25.01 -6.77
N LEU A 82 -16.61 -24.43 -6.33
CA LEU A 82 -16.80 -22.98 -6.30
C LEU A 82 -15.99 -22.34 -5.17
N ASN A 83 -15.92 -22.98 -4.00
CA ASN A 83 -15.06 -22.53 -2.90
C ASN A 83 -13.59 -22.58 -3.30
N TYR A 84 -13.14 -23.63 -4.00
CA TYR A 84 -11.78 -23.69 -4.53
C TYR A 84 -11.43 -22.48 -5.42
N ILE A 85 -12.37 -22.03 -6.26
CA ILE A 85 -12.16 -20.84 -7.09
C ILE A 85 -12.06 -19.56 -6.23
N ALA A 86 -12.96 -19.40 -5.26
CA ALA A 86 -12.94 -18.25 -4.35
C ALA A 86 -11.64 -18.21 -3.52
N ASP A 87 -11.19 -19.35 -3.01
CA ASP A 87 -9.94 -19.49 -2.24
C ASP A 87 -8.73 -19.20 -3.12
N SER A 88 -8.71 -19.70 -4.36
CA SER A 88 -7.64 -19.41 -5.32
C SER A 88 -7.52 -17.91 -5.61
N PHE A 89 -8.66 -17.22 -5.75
CA PHE A 89 -8.68 -15.77 -5.90
C PHE A 89 -8.16 -15.06 -4.64
N ALA A 90 -8.59 -15.50 -3.45
CA ALA A 90 -8.15 -14.94 -2.18
C ALA A 90 -6.63 -15.06 -2.01
N GLU A 91 -6.06 -16.21 -2.37
CA GLU A 91 -4.62 -16.46 -2.35
C GLU A 91 -3.88 -15.54 -3.31
N TYR A 92 -4.38 -15.40 -4.55
CA TYR A 92 -3.81 -14.49 -5.53
C TYR A 92 -3.83 -13.03 -5.05
N ALA A 93 -4.96 -12.56 -4.51
CA ALA A 93 -5.08 -11.21 -3.98
C ALA A 93 -4.11 -10.97 -2.81
N ALA A 94 -3.98 -11.94 -1.90
CA ALA A 94 -3.00 -11.88 -0.81
C ALA A 94 -1.55 -11.80 -1.33
N TRP A 95 -1.24 -12.51 -2.42
CA TRP A 95 0.07 -12.45 -3.06
C TRP A 95 0.35 -11.08 -3.70
N GLU A 96 -0.63 -10.45 -4.34
CA GLU A 96 -0.48 -9.08 -4.88
C GLU A 96 -0.16 -8.07 -3.77
N VAL A 97 -0.78 -8.18 -2.59
CA VAL A 97 -0.46 -7.32 -1.44
C VAL A 97 1.01 -7.49 -1.02
N ARG A 98 1.53 -8.73 -0.99
CA ARG A 98 2.92 -9.01 -0.59
C ARG A 98 3.95 -8.37 -1.52
N ARG A 99 3.61 -8.11 -2.79
CA ARG A 99 4.54 -7.48 -3.75
C ARG A 99 4.91 -6.04 -3.37
N PHE A 100 4.10 -5.37 -2.57
CA PHE A 100 4.37 -4.01 -2.08
C PHE A 100 5.30 -3.95 -0.86
N GLN A 101 5.67 -5.10 -0.28
CA GLN A 101 6.62 -5.20 0.84
C GLN A 101 8.09 -5.30 0.42
N ARG A 102 8.36 -5.41 -0.89
CA ARG A 102 9.71 -5.27 -1.47
C ARG A 102 10.07 -3.81 -1.61
#